data_AF-A0A2A2I5F9-F1
#
_entry.id   AF-A0A2A2I5F9-F1
#
_cell.length_a   1.000
_cell.length_b   1.000
_cell.length_c   1.000
_cell.angle_alpha   90.00
_cell.angle_beta   90.00
_cell.angle_gamma   90.00
#
_symmetry.space_group_name_H-M   'P 1'
#
loop_
_entity.id
_entity.type
_entity.pdbx_description
1 polymer ?
#
loop_
_entity_poly.entity_id
_entity_poly.type
_entity_poly.pdbx_seq_one_letter_code
_entity_poly.pdbx_strand_id
1 'polypeptide(L)' 'MAVTQEVLLEQDLLRIVSRADESSEGRVYLVEIDGRETLHSFSTFEAARQFVAMLAPDSSPG' A
#
# COMPACT_ATOMS: atom_id res chain seq x y z
N MET A 1 -10.57 -14.50 -13.48
CA MET A 1 -9.52 -13.50 -13.75
C MET A 1 -8.62 -13.46 -12.52
N ALA A 2 -7.33 -13.78 -12.64
CA ALA A 2 -6.41 -13.65 -11.52
C ALA A 2 -6.04 -12.17 -11.42
N VAL A 3 -6.51 -11.50 -10.38
CA VAL A 3 -6.09 -10.13 -10.08
C VAL A 3 -4.64 -10.22 -9.59
N THR A 4 -3.68 -9.81 -10.42
CA THR A 4 -2.27 -9.80 -10.03
C THR A 4 -2.08 -8.71 -8.97
N GLN A 5 -1.83 -9.15 -7.74
CA GLN A 5 -1.45 -8.29 -6.62
C GLN A 5 0.02 -8.50 -6.31
N GLU A 6 0.78 -7.41 -6.21
CA GLU A 6 2.21 -7.45 -5.92
C GLU A 6 2.51 -6.56 -4.70
N VAL A 7 3.12 -7.14 -3.66
CA VAL A 7 3.53 -6.40 -2.47
C VAL A 7 4.80 -5.60 -2.80
N LEU A 8 4.73 -4.28 -2.64
CA LEU A 8 5.83 -3.35 -2.95
C LEU A 8 6.57 -2.85 -1.71
N LEU A 9 5.90 -2.83 -0.56
CA LEU A 9 6.48 -2.39 0.72
C LEU A 9 5.76 -3.11 1.86
N GLU A 10 6.50 -3.52 2.88
CA GLU A 10 5.97 -4.11 4.11
C GLU A 10 6.73 -3.49 5.28
N GLN A 11 6.01 -2.88 6.22
CA GLN A 11 6.53 -2.22 7.41
C GLN A 11 5.62 -2.50 8.59
N ASP A 12 6.11 -3.31 9.53
CA ASP A 12 5.36 -3.75 10.71
C ASP A 12 4.01 -4.35 10.31
N LEU A 13 2.89 -3.77 10.73
CA LEU A 13 1.55 -4.22 10.34
C LEU A 13 1.06 -3.65 8.99
N LEU A 14 1.77 -2.69 8.39
CA LEU A 14 1.34 -2.02 7.16
C LEU A 14 2.04 -2.60 5.93
N ARG A 15 1.30 -2.80 4.84
CA ARG A 15 1.86 -3.19 3.54
C ARG A 15 1.27 -2.37 2.41
N ILE A 16 2.06 -2.11 1.37
CA ILE A 16 1.62 -1.49 0.13
C ILE A 16 1.56 -2.55 -0.94
N VAL A 17 0.39 -2.74 -1.54
CA VAL A 17 0.14 -3.70 -2.60
C VAL A 17 -0.25 -2.96 -3.86
N SER A 18 0.45 -3.23 -4.96
CA SER A 18 0.00 -2.79 -6.28
C SER A 18 -1.00 -3.78 -6.86
N ARG A 19 -2.09 -3.25 -7.39
CA ARG A 19 -3.14 -4.00 -8.07
C ARG A 19 -3.41 -3.34 -9.42
N ALA A 20 -3.55 -4.14 -10.47
CA ALA A 20 -4.05 -3.64 -11.75
C ALA A 20 -5.52 -3.22 -11.58
N ASP A 21 -5.85 -1.99 -11.96
CA ASP A 21 -7.24 -1.56 -12.02
C ASP A 21 -7.91 -2.21 -13.23
N GLU A 22 -9.00 -2.96 -13.03
CA GLU A 22 -9.66 -3.63 -14.17
C GLU A 22 -10.41 -2.64 -15.07
N SER A 23 -10.64 -1.41 -14.61
CA SER A 23 -11.40 -0.37 -15.32
C SER A 23 -10.52 0.69 -16.00
N SER A 24 -9.24 0.75 -15.67
CA SER A 24 -8.27 1.74 -16.15
C SER A 24 -6.97 1.05 -16.49
N GLU A 25 -6.24 1.50 -17.51
CA GLU A 25 -4.87 1.00 -17.81
C GLU A 25 -3.83 1.36 -16.71
N GLY A 26 -4.29 1.77 -15.53
CA GLY A 26 -3.49 2.21 -14.39
C GLY A 26 -3.32 1.14 -13.32
N ARG A 27 -2.32 1.35 -12.47
CA ARG A 27 -2.14 0.61 -11.22
C ARG A 27 -2.69 1.43 -10.06
N VAL A 28 -3.36 0.75 -9.13
CA VAL A 28 -3.71 1.31 -7.82
C VAL A 28 -2.80 0.71 -6.76
N TYR A 29 -2.50 1.51 -5.75
CA TYR A 29 -1.62 1.15 -4.65
C TYR A 29 -2.46 1.14 -3.37
N LEU A 30 -2.70 -0.05 -2.84
CA LEU A 30 -3.50 -0.28 -1.66
C LEU A 30 -2.57 -0.33 -0.45
N VAL A 31 -2.88 0.45 0.59
CA VAL A 31 -2.25 0.30 1.90
C VAL A 31 -3.13 -0.62 2.72
N GLU A 32 -2.60 -1.76 3.13
CA GLU A 32 -3.29 -2.77 3.91
C GLU A 32 -2.68 -2.92 5.30
N ILE A 33 -3.52 -3.21 6.31
CA ILE A 33 -3.09 -3.64 7.64
C ILE A 33 -3.20 -5.17 7.73
N ASP A 34 -2.15 -5.82 8.23
CA ASP A 34 -2.03 -7.28 8.42
C ASP A 34 -2.34 -8.07 7.15
N GLY A 35 -2.33 -7.39 6.01
CA GLY A 35 -2.72 -7.94 4.75
C GLY A 35 -4.15 -8.44 4.60
N ARG A 36 -5.05 -7.95 5.45
CA ARG A 36 -6.47 -8.35 5.46
C ARG A 36 -7.40 -7.19 5.17
N GLU A 37 -7.04 -6.00 5.65
CA GLU A 37 -7.90 -4.82 5.56
C GLU A 37 -7.18 -3.71 4.79
N THR A 38 -7.82 -3.22 3.72
CA THR A 38 -7.33 -2.03 3.01
C THR A 38 -7.75 -0.77 3.76
N LEU A 39 -6.76 -0.04 4.27
CA LEU A 39 -6.98 1.29 4.87
C LEU A 39 -7.34 2.33 3.82
N HIS A 40 -6.52 2.39 2.77
CA HIS A 40 -6.67 3.41 1.75
C HIS A 40 -6.04 2.98 0.42
N SER A 41 -6.50 3.60 -0.66
CA SER A 41 -6.07 3.34 -2.02
C SER A 41 -5.54 4.62 -2.66
N PHE A 42 -4.38 4.53 -3.29
CA PHE A 42 -3.71 5.66 -3.93
C PHE A 42 -3.47 5.36 -5.41
N SER A 43 -3.46 6.41 -6.23
CA SER A 43 -3.12 6.30 -7.65
C SER A 43 -1.61 6.23 -7.90
N THR A 44 -0.77 6.52 -6.89
CA THR A 44 0.69 6.49 -7.00
C THR A 44 1.32 5.80 -5.79
N PHE A 45 2.45 5.11 -6.03
CA PHE A 45 3.22 4.45 -4.98
C PHE A 45 3.77 5.44 -3.95
N GLU A 46 4.21 6.62 -4.40
CA GLU A 46 4.79 7.64 -3.51
C GLU A 46 3.77 8.14 -2.47
N ALA A 47 2.53 8.38 -2.88
CA ALA A 47 1.47 8.80 -1.96
C ALA A 47 1.15 7.70 -0.93
N ALA A 48 1.07 6.44 -1.37
CA ALA A 48 0.90 5.30 -0.46
C ALA A 48 2.05 5.19 0.54
N ARG A 49 3.30 5.38 0.08
CA ARG A 49 4.49 5.35 0.93
C ARG A 49 4.51 6.48 1.95
N GLN A 50 4.18 7.70 1.54
CA GLN A 50 4.08 8.85 2.46
C GLN A 50 3.03 8.60 3.55
N PHE A 51 1.90 7.99 3.19
CA PHE A 51 0.86 7.63 4.14
C PHE A 51 1.34 6.59 5.15
N VAL A 52 2.03 5.52 4.71
CA VAL A 52 2.63 4.53 5.62
C VAL A 52 3.63 5.19 6.56
N ALA A 53 4.50 6.06 6.04
CA ALA A 53 5.49 6.79 6.86
C ALA A 53 4.84 7.75 7.88
N MET A 54 3.64 8.25 7.61
CA MET A 54 2.88 9.08 8.55
C MET A 54 2.21 8.26 9.66
N LEU A 55 1.76 7.03 9.35
CA LEU A 55 1.11 6.14 10.31
C LEU A 55 2.10 5.40 11.22
N ALA A 56 3.23 5.00 10.65
CA ALA A 56 4.37 4.48 11.38
C ALA A 56 5.52 5.48 11.22
N PRO A 57 5.42 6.67 11.85
CA PRO A 57 6.58 7.52 11.96
C PRO A 57 7.58 6.69 12.73
N ASP A 58 8.71 6.39 12.09
CA ASP A 58 9.81 5.63 12.64
C ASP A 58 9.91 6.01 14.13
N SER A 59 9.62 5.05 15.01
CA SER A 59 9.94 5.17 16.41
C SER A 59 11.46 5.08 16.48
N SER A 60 12.14 6.10 15.93
CA SER A 60 13.56 6.29 16.10
C SER A 60 13.80 6.30 17.60
N PRO A 61 14.53 5.33 18.16
CA PRO A 61 14.93 5.40 19.55
C PRO A 61 15.94 6.55 19.65
N GLY A 62 15.43 7.73 20.00
CA GLY A 62 16.22 8.86 20.49
C GLY A 62 16.40 8.74 21.99
#